data_AF-A0A3M4V281-F1
#
_entry.id   AF-A0A3M4V281-F1
#
_cell.length_a   1.000
_cell.length_b   1.000
_cell.length_c   1.000
_cell.angle_alpha   90.00
_cell.angle_beta   90.00
_cell.angle_gamma   90.00
#
_symmetry.space_group_name_H-M   'P 1'
#
loop_
_entity.id
_entity.type
_entity.pdbx_description
1 polymer ?
#
loop_
_entity_poly.entity_id
_entity_poly.type
_entity_poly.pdbx_seq_one_letter_code
_entity_poly.pdbx_strand_id
1 'polypeptide(L)'
;MDGIDATALTAEGVVCGGDIHLCDGFVANGNVSLGGAQIKGQLNCASATFTASEDWALLADRIIVRGSVFLSDGFSASGGVRFVGARVYGELRCSGGQFEWPSGDAFRMDDAVISESVSLDRRFSAWGRVNLQNAQVGGDLVISNAKCIGTLDADRINIKGTLILRGLEESLESVSFAGARSGSLDDDKQSWGRSLDINGFVYGFINVHAEMSIEGRLEWLNKQSTPVSHEYGVKEFRPQPWRHLQSVLDEMGHAEEARQVGIEFEKRLRAAGLIGQGPKRWNPLRRWFYKKLMTFLHVMYGFLTGYGYRPMLLLRSFVVSG
;
A
#
# COMPACT_ATOMS: atom_id res chain seq x y z
N MET A 1 -34.93 -7.56 -0.06
CA MET A 1 -34.87 -9.03 -0.11
C MET A 1 -34.55 -9.52 1.27
N ASP A 2 -35.29 -10.52 1.75
CA ASP A 2 -35.21 -10.97 3.13
C ASP A 2 -34.89 -12.46 3.17
N GLY A 3 -33.71 -12.76 3.70
CA GLY A 3 -33.11 -14.07 3.86
C GLY A 3 -32.25 -14.09 5.13
N ILE A 4 -32.76 -13.50 6.22
CA ILE A 4 -32.14 -13.52 7.55
C ILE A 4 -31.67 -14.96 7.87
N ASP A 5 -30.41 -15.09 8.30
CA ASP A 5 -29.71 -16.35 8.56
C ASP A 5 -29.54 -17.29 7.35
N ALA A 6 -29.76 -16.79 6.13
CA ALA A 6 -29.66 -17.53 4.87
C ALA A 6 -29.20 -16.64 3.70
N THR A 7 -29.44 -17.10 2.46
CA THR A 7 -29.14 -16.34 1.23
C THR A 7 -30.37 -15.54 0.81
N ALA A 8 -30.23 -14.23 0.66
CA ALA A 8 -31.28 -13.33 0.19
C ALA A 8 -31.50 -13.41 -1.33
N LEU A 9 -30.41 -13.59 -2.09
CA LEU A 9 -30.42 -13.71 -3.55
C LEU A 9 -29.25 -14.54 -4.04
N THR A 10 -29.54 -15.54 -4.87
CA THR A 10 -28.53 -16.26 -5.67
C THR A 10 -28.76 -15.97 -7.15
N ALA A 11 -27.79 -15.33 -7.78
CA ALA A 11 -27.72 -15.12 -9.22
C ALA A 11 -26.33 -15.51 -9.76
N GLU A 12 -25.78 -16.60 -9.24
CA GLU A 12 -24.51 -17.16 -9.69
C GLU A 12 -24.56 -17.59 -11.15
N GLY A 13 -23.51 -17.25 -11.91
CA GLY A 13 -23.39 -17.58 -13.33
C GLY A 13 -24.40 -16.91 -14.25
N VAL A 14 -25.25 -15.99 -13.75
CA VAL A 14 -26.26 -15.34 -14.58
C VAL A 14 -25.60 -14.50 -15.67
N VAL A 15 -26.22 -14.46 -16.86
CA VAL A 15 -25.79 -13.58 -17.95
C VAL A 15 -26.81 -12.47 -18.12
N CYS A 16 -26.47 -11.26 -17.70
CA CYS A 16 -27.30 -10.07 -17.90
C CYS A 16 -26.88 -9.33 -19.18
N GLY A 17 -27.83 -9.14 -20.09
CA GLY A 17 -27.59 -8.43 -21.36
C GLY A 17 -27.40 -6.91 -21.22
N GLY A 18 -27.76 -6.35 -20.07
CA GLY A 18 -27.61 -4.94 -19.72
C GLY A 18 -27.06 -4.78 -18.32
N ASP A 19 -27.61 -3.85 -17.56
CA ASP A 19 -27.19 -3.52 -16.20
C ASP A 19 -27.89 -4.41 -15.15
N ILE A 20 -27.26 -4.55 -13.98
CA ILE A 20 -27.94 -5.01 -12.76
C ILE A 20 -28.01 -3.83 -11.80
N HIS A 21 -29.24 -3.45 -11.44
CA HIS A 21 -29.52 -2.39 -10.47
C HIS A 21 -29.97 -3.01 -9.14
N LEU A 22 -29.13 -2.87 -8.12
CA LEU A 22 -29.40 -3.13 -6.72
C LEU A 22 -29.23 -1.82 -5.94
N CYS A 23 -29.77 -0.71 -6.45
CA CYS A 23 -29.56 0.65 -5.97
C CYS A 23 -30.83 1.29 -5.42
N ASP A 24 -30.78 2.58 -5.11
CA ASP A 24 -31.94 3.42 -4.77
C ASP A 24 -32.76 2.89 -3.58
N GLY A 25 -32.07 2.56 -2.49
CA GLY A 25 -32.70 2.03 -1.27
C GLY A 25 -32.97 0.53 -1.31
N PHE A 26 -32.32 -0.21 -2.22
CA PHE A 26 -32.29 -1.66 -2.16
C PHE A 26 -31.75 -2.15 -0.81
N VAL A 27 -32.48 -3.06 -0.16
CA VAL A 27 -32.07 -3.68 1.11
C VAL A 27 -32.03 -5.19 0.92
N ALA A 28 -30.93 -5.83 1.31
CA ALA A 28 -30.80 -7.28 1.41
C ALA A 28 -30.39 -7.68 2.83
N ASN A 29 -31.21 -8.49 3.50
CA ASN A 29 -30.86 -9.18 4.73
C ASN A 29 -30.54 -10.63 4.38
N GLY A 30 -29.32 -11.09 4.64
CA GLY A 30 -28.77 -12.35 4.14
C GLY A 30 -27.84 -12.14 2.95
N ASN A 31 -27.12 -13.20 2.58
CA ASN A 31 -26.09 -13.13 1.54
C ASN A 31 -26.68 -12.83 0.16
N VAL A 32 -26.01 -11.99 -0.64
CA VAL A 32 -26.29 -11.81 -2.07
C VAL A 32 -25.12 -12.37 -2.88
N SER A 33 -25.36 -13.43 -3.65
CA SER A 33 -24.34 -14.08 -4.48
C SER A 33 -24.53 -13.80 -5.97
N LEU A 34 -23.52 -13.16 -6.57
CA LEU A 34 -23.34 -12.88 -8.00
C LEU A 34 -22.09 -13.62 -8.54
N GLY A 35 -21.65 -14.68 -7.86
CA GLY A 35 -20.44 -15.43 -8.21
C GLY A 35 -20.46 -15.89 -9.67
N GLY A 36 -19.44 -15.53 -10.44
CA GLY A 36 -19.31 -15.88 -11.86
C GLY A 36 -20.35 -15.26 -12.79
N ALA A 37 -21.19 -14.33 -12.31
CA ALA A 37 -22.14 -13.63 -13.16
C ALA A 37 -21.43 -12.81 -14.25
N GLN A 38 -22.09 -12.65 -15.39
CA GLN A 38 -21.59 -11.87 -16.54
C GLN A 38 -22.60 -10.78 -16.87
N ILE A 39 -22.21 -9.52 -16.64
CA ILE A 39 -23.04 -8.34 -16.84
C ILE A 39 -22.46 -7.56 -18.03
N LYS A 40 -23.24 -7.44 -19.12
CA LYS A 40 -22.81 -6.69 -20.31
C LYS A 40 -22.86 -5.17 -20.11
N GLY A 41 -23.58 -4.71 -19.11
CA GLY A 41 -23.57 -3.34 -18.63
C GLY A 41 -22.83 -3.22 -17.29
N GLN A 42 -23.43 -2.48 -16.36
CA GLN A 42 -22.89 -2.10 -15.05
C GLN A 42 -23.53 -2.90 -13.91
N LEU A 43 -22.83 -2.99 -12.78
CA LEU A 43 -23.42 -3.40 -11.51
C LEU A 43 -23.55 -2.14 -10.63
N ASN A 44 -24.77 -1.69 -10.42
CA ASN A 44 -25.03 -0.50 -9.61
C ASN A 44 -25.68 -0.90 -8.28
N CYS A 45 -24.92 -0.74 -7.19
CA CYS A 45 -25.38 -0.92 -5.82
C CYS A 45 -25.38 0.42 -5.04
N ALA A 46 -25.42 1.56 -5.73
CA ALA A 46 -25.41 2.86 -5.06
C ALA A 46 -26.60 3.01 -4.10
N SER A 47 -26.38 3.61 -2.94
CA SER A 47 -27.42 3.80 -1.90
C SER A 47 -28.12 2.50 -1.44
N ALA A 48 -27.44 1.37 -1.48
CA ALA A 48 -27.98 0.07 -1.08
C ALA A 48 -27.43 -0.42 0.26
N THR A 49 -28.22 -1.23 0.96
CA THR A 49 -27.85 -1.83 2.25
C THR A 49 -27.81 -3.34 2.14
N PHE A 50 -26.65 -3.92 2.46
CA PHE A 50 -26.45 -5.37 2.53
C PHE A 50 -26.09 -5.77 3.96
N THR A 51 -26.79 -6.75 4.53
CA THR A 51 -26.57 -7.19 5.91
C THR A 51 -26.45 -8.69 5.97
N ALA A 52 -25.33 -9.21 6.46
CA ALA A 52 -25.14 -10.63 6.77
C ALA A 52 -24.34 -10.78 8.09
N SER A 53 -24.85 -11.61 8.99
CA SER A 53 -24.22 -11.84 10.31
C SER A 53 -23.03 -12.77 10.19
N GLU A 54 -21.83 -12.27 10.50
CA GLU A 54 -20.56 -13.04 10.47
C GLU A 54 -20.25 -13.71 9.12
N ASP A 55 -20.77 -13.18 8.01
CA ASP A 55 -20.60 -13.74 6.66
C ASP A 55 -20.47 -12.64 5.59
N TRP A 56 -20.41 -13.05 4.31
CA TRP A 56 -20.27 -12.18 3.15
C TRP A 56 -21.61 -11.62 2.65
N ALA A 57 -21.92 -10.39 3.05
CA ALA A 57 -23.11 -9.67 2.62
C ALA A 57 -23.24 -9.56 1.08
N LEU A 58 -22.13 -9.42 0.36
CA LEU A 58 -22.08 -9.46 -1.11
C LEU A 58 -20.92 -10.32 -1.61
N LEU A 59 -21.24 -11.40 -2.33
CA LEU A 59 -20.31 -12.33 -2.97
C LEU A 59 -20.34 -12.15 -4.49
N ALA A 60 -19.29 -11.56 -5.06
CA ALA A 60 -19.14 -11.31 -6.49
C ALA A 60 -17.83 -11.89 -7.05
N ASP A 61 -17.41 -13.04 -6.51
CA ASP A 61 -16.20 -13.73 -6.95
C ASP A 61 -16.27 -14.10 -8.44
N ARG A 62 -15.21 -13.79 -9.19
CA ARG A 62 -15.07 -14.03 -10.64
C ARG A 62 -16.20 -13.41 -11.48
N ILE A 63 -16.92 -12.41 -10.96
CA ILE A 63 -17.89 -11.64 -11.74
C ILE A 63 -17.19 -10.96 -12.92
N ILE A 64 -17.87 -10.90 -14.07
CA ILE A 64 -17.43 -10.13 -15.23
C ILE A 64 -18.43 -9.00 -15.44
N VAL A 65 -17.98 -7.76 -15.29
CA VAL A 65 -18.78 -6.55 -15.53
C VAL A 65 -18.14 -5.77 -16.66
N ARG A 66 -18.86 -5.62 -17.78
CA ARG A 66 -18.34 -4.92 -18.97
C ARG A 66 -18.33 -3.40 -18.82
N GLY A 67 -19.19 -2.86 -17.96
CA GLY A 67 -19.12 -1.48 -17.49
C GLY A 67 -18.43 -1.38 -16.13
N SER A 68 -18.90 -0.41 -15.35
CA SER A 68 -18.40 -0.09 -14.02
C SER A 68 -19.19 -0.81 -12.91
N VAL A 69 -18.61 -0.83 -11.72
CA VAL A 69 -19.26 -1.27 -10.48
C VAL A 69 -19.35 -0.09 -9.52
N PHE A 70 -20.56 0.18 -9.01
CA PHE A 70 -20.83 1.27 -8.08
C PHE A 70 -21.25 0.72 -6.72
N LEU A 71 -20.41 0.92 -5.71
CA LEU A 71 -20.66 0.67 -4.29
C LEU A 71 -20.58 2.02 -3.53
N SER A 72 -21.23 3.05 -4.09
CA SER A 72 -21.04 4.45 -3.70
C SER A 72 -22.29 5.11 -3.15
N ASP A 73 -22.15 6.37 -2.74
CA ASP A 73 -23.26 7.31 -2.51
C ASP A 73 -24.33 6.74 -1.56
N GLY A 74 -23.90 6.31 -0.36
CA GLY A 74 -24.77 5.74 0.66
C GLY A 74 -24.84 4.22 0.68
N PHE A 75 -24.03 3.52 -0.13
CA PHE A 75 -23.82 2.08 0.02
C PHE A 75 -23.37 1.73 1.45
N SER A 76 -23.97 0.72 2.04
CA SER A 76 -23.63 0.18 3.35
C SER A 76 -23.63 -1.35 3.33
N ALA A 77 -22.58 -1.95 3.87
CA ALA A 77 -22.49 -3.40 4.07
C ALA A 77 -22.10 -3.72 5.52
N SER A 78 -22.96 -4.44 6.23
CA SER A 78 -22.64 -5.10 7.49
C SER A 78 -22.38 -6.57 7.21
N GLY A 79 -21.13 -7.00 7.33
CA GLY A 79 -20.61 -8.22 6.71
C GLY A 79 -19.67 -7.91 5.54
N GLY A 80 -19.03 -8.94 4.98
CA GLY A 80 -17.99 -8.75 3.97
C GLY A 80 -18.51 -8.49 2.56
N VAL A 81 -17.76 -7.70 1.79
CA VAL A 81 -17.97 -7.51 0.36
C VAL A 81 -16.78 -8.07 -0.43
N ARG A 82 -17.06 -9.01 -1.34
CA ARG A 82 -16.03 -9.86 -1.97
C ARG A 82 -16.10 -9.85 -3.49
N PHE A 83 -14.98 -9.60 -4.16
CA PHE A 83 -14.81 -9.54 -5.61
C PHE A 83 -13.56 -10.32 -6.06
N VAL A 84 -13.28 -11.49 -5.47
CA VAL A 84 -12.03 -12.22 -5.75
C VAL A 84 -11.98 -12.69 -7.20
N GLY A 85 -10.90 -12.35 -7.91
CA GLY A 85 -10.74 -12.66 -9.32
C GLY A 85 -11.78 -12.01 -10.25
N ALA A 86 -12.49 -10.96 -9.79
CA ALA A 86 -13.44 -10.22 -10.60
C ALA A 86 -12.75 -9.52 -11.79
N ARG A 87 -13.49 -9.33 -12.89
CA ARG A 87 -13.05 -8.55 -14.04
C ARG A 87 -14.04 -7.43 -14.31
N VAL A 88 -13.62 -6.19 -14.03
CA VAL A 88 -14.40 -4.99 -14.29
C VAL A 88 -13.71 -4.21 -15.42
N TYR A 89 -14.43 -3.99 -16.51
CA TYR A 89 -13.90 -3.30 -17.68
C TYR A 89 -14.03 -1.77 -17.60
N GLY A 90 -14.86 -1.26 -16.69
CA GLY A 90 -14.87 0.14 -16.27
C GLY A 90 -14.16 0.36 -14.94
N GLU A 91 -14.63 1.37 -14.21
CA GLU A 91 -14.17 1.72 -12.86
C GLU A 91 -14.87 0.89 -11.76
N LEU A 92 -14.23 0.83 -10.58
CA LEU A 92 -14.83 0.36 -9.35
C LEU A 92 -14.89 1.51 -8.35
N ARG A 93 -16.09 2.04 -8.09
CA ARG A 93 -16.28 3.22 -7.27
C ARG A 93 -16.94 2.85 -5.94
N CYS A 94 -16.21 3.03 -4.84
CA CYS A 94 -16.69 2.85 -3.48
C CYS A 94 -16.84 4.18 -2.71
N SER A 95 -16.82 5.31 -3.42
CA SER A 95 -16.88 6.65 -2.83
C SER A 95 -18.01 6.81 -1.80
N GLY A 96 -17.66 7.18 -0.57
CA GLY A 96 -18.61 7.36 0.52
C GLY A 96 -19.34 6.09 0.98
N GLY A 97 -18.90 4.91 0.53
CA GLY A 97 -19.41 3.62 0.97
C GLY A 97 -18.94 3.26 2.38
N GLN A 98 -19.79 2.52 3.09
CA GLN A 98 -19.55 2.05 4.46
C GLN A 98 -19.46 0.52 4.47
N PHE A 99 -18.33 -0.03 4.93
CA PHE A 99 -18.05 -1.45 4.95
C PHE A 99 -17.67 -1.86 6.37
N GLU A 100 -18.50 -2.69 7.01
CA GLU A 100 -18.37 -3.03 8.42
C GLU A 100 -18.24 -4.53 8.62
N TRP A 101 -17.00 -4.99 8.81
CA TRP A 101 -16.72 -6.34 9.29
C TRP A 101 -15.42 -6.36 10.10
N PRO A 102 -15.45 -5.92 11.37
CA PRO A 102 -14.23 -5.67 12.15
C PRO A 102 -13.33 -6.89 12.34
N SER A 103 -13.91 -8.10 12.35
CA SER A 103 -13.21 -9.37 12.53
C SER A 103 -12.69 -9.99 11.22
N GLY A 104 -12.99 -9.39 10.05
CA GLY A 104 -12.72 -9.98 8.73
C GLY A 104 -12.23 -8.99 7.68
N ASP A 105 -12.29 -9.42 6.42
CA ASP A 105 -12.03 -8.57 5.27
C ASP A 105 -13.33 -7.83 4.90
N ALA A 106 -13.51 -6.61 5.41
CA ALA A 106 -14.68 -5.78 5.13
C ALA A 106 -14.86 -5.52 3.62
N PHE A 107 -13.74 -5.39 2.90
CA PHE A 107 -13.73 -5.32 1.45
C PHE A 107 -12.54 -6.11 0.88
N ARG A 108 -12.83 -7.04 -0.03
CA ARG A 108 -11.84 -7.97 -0.58
C ARG A 108 -11.95 -8.07 -2.09
N MET A 109 -10.86 -7.80 -2.81
CA MET A 109 -10.76 -7.94 -4.27
C MET A 109 -9.40 -8.48 -4.72
N ASP A 110 -8.85 -9.47 -4.00
CA ASP A 110 -7.62 -10.13 -4.42
C ASP A 110 -7.75 -10.77 -5.81
N ASP A 111 -6.68 -10.68 -6.58
CA ASP A 111 -6.57 -11.12 -7.98
C ASP A 111 -7.59 -10.47 -8.95
N ALA A 112 -8.32 -9.42 -8.53
CA ALA A 112 -9.24 -8.70 -9.40
C ALA A 112 -8.52 -7.88 -10.47
N VAL A 113 -9.15 -7.71 -11.63
CA VAL A 113 -8.67 -6.87 -12.73
C VAL A 113 -9.70 -5.78 -12.99
N ILE A 114 -9.33 -4.54 -12.71
CA ILE A 114 -10.10 -3.33 -12.97
C ILE A 114 -9.41 -2.58 -14.10
N SER A 115 -10.09 -2.39 -15.22
CA SER A 115 -9.46 -1.82 -16.43
C SER A 115 -9.26 -0.31 -16.34
N GLU A 116 -10.06 0.37 -15.52
CA GLU A 116 -9.92 1.79 -15.22
C GLU A 116 -9.47 1.97 -13.75
N SER A 117 -10.01 2.97 -13.04
CA SER A 117 -9.61 3.34 -11.70
C SER A 117 -10.45 2.65 -10.60
N VAL A 118 -9.87 2.61 -9.39
CA VAL A 118 -10.57 2.22 -8.16
C VAL A 118 -10.62 3.42 -7.23
N SER A 119 -11.80 3.76 -6.72
CA SER A 119 -11.99 4.92 -5.84
C SER A 119 -12.53 4.53 -4.46
N LEU A 120 -11.68 4.67 -3.43
CA LEU A 120 -11.97 4.56 -2.01
C LEU A 120 -11.87 5.95 -1.37
N ASP A 121 -12.77 6.86 -1.76
CA ASP A 121 -12.71 8.28 -1.41
C ASP A 121 -14.02 8.84 -0.84
N ARG A 122 -14.10 10.17 -0.70
CA ARG A 122 -15.30 10.90 -0.24
C ARG A 122 -15.89 10.31 1.05
N ARG A 123 -15.08 10.24 2.10
CA ARG A 123 -15.39 9.64 3.40
C ARG A 123 -15.72 8.14 3.39
N PHE A 124 -15.20 7.40 2.41
CA PHE A 124 -15.16 5.93 2.45
C PHE A 124 -14.73 5.45 3.84
N SER A 125 -15.38 4.41 4.36
CA SER A 125 -15.01 3.79 5.62
C SER A 125 -15.05 2.27 5.55
N ALA A 126 -13.98 1.63 6.00
CA ALA A 126 -13.89 0.18 6.11
C ALA A 126 -13.40 -0.23 7.51
N TRP A 127 -14.31 -0.72 8.33
CA TRP A 127 -14.02 -1.27 9.65
C TRP A 127 -13.70 -2.75 9.51
N GLY A 128 -12.42 -3.04 9.35
CA GLY A 128 -11.89 -4.37 9.02
C GLY A 128 -10.72 -4.25 8.07
N ARG A 129 -10.35 -5.35 7.42
CA ARG A 129 -9.30 -5.35 6.39
C ARG A 129 -9.87 -4.98 5.02
N VAL A 130 -9.16 -4.11 4.31
CA VAL A 130 -9.28 -3.90 2.87
C VAL A 130 -8.17 -4.69 2.18
N ASN A 131 -8.53 -5.74 1.45
CA ASN A 131 -7.61 -6.68 0.83
C ASN A 131 -7.63 -6.54 -0.70
N LEU A 132 -6.52 -6.04 -1.26
CA LEU A 132 -6.31 -5.73 -2.67
C LEU A 132 -5.16 -6.55 -3.27
N GLN A 133 -4.76 -7.65 -2.63
CA GLN A 133 -3.57 -8.40 -3.01
C GLN A 133 -3.60 -8.86 -4.46
N ASN A 134 -2.48 -8.74 -5.17
CA ASN A 134 -2.34 -9.11 -6.60
C ASN A 134 -3.32 -8.43 -7.57
N ALA A 135 -4.15 -7.48 -7.12
CA ALA A 135 -5.10 -6.82 -8.00
C ALA A 135 -4.36 -6.02 -9.09
N GLN A 136 -5.01 -5.87 -10.24
CA GLN A 136 -4.52 -5.08 -11.35
C GLN A 136 -5.47 -3.92 -11.60
N VAL A 137 -4.95 -2.69 -11.51
CA VAL A 137 -5.70 -1.46 -11.73
C VAL A 137 -5.12 -0.77 -12.96
N GLY A 138 -5.94 -0.63 -14.00
CA GLY A 138 -5.52 -0.08 -15.28
C GLY A 138 -5.39 1.45 -15.29
N GLY A 139 -6.06 2.13 -14.36
CA GLY A 139 -5.93 3.54 -14.07
C GLY A 139 -5.30 3.80 -12.70
N ASP A 140 -5.92 4.68 -11.93
CA ASP A 140 -5.46 5.10 -10.61
C ASP A 140 -6.09 4.25 -9.49
N LEU A 141 -5.35 4.06 -8.40
CA LEU A 141 -5.92 3.65 -7.12
C LEU A 141 -6.04 4.88 -6.23
N VAL A 142 -7.27 5.34 -6.02
CA VAL A 142 -7.58 6.54 -5.23
C VAL A 142 -8.01 6.12 -3.83
N ILE A 143 -7.18 6.39 -2.84
CA ILE A 143 -7.50 6.26 -1.42
C ILE A 143 -7.34 7.64 -0.81
N SER A 144 -8.38 8.47 -0.91
CA SER A 144 -8.28 9.88 -0.51
C SER A 144 -9.49 10.41 0.23
N ASN A 145 -9.28 11.25 1.24
CA ASN A 145 -10.38 11.78 2.05
C ASN A 145 -11.27 10.66 2.64
N ALA A 146 -10.72 9.47 2.88
CA ALA A 146 -11.44 8.39 3.53
C ALA A 146 -11.44 8.61 5.05
N LYS A 147 -12.53 8.22 5.69
CA LYS A 147 -12.74 8.45 7.12
C LYS A 147 -11.85 7.53 7.94
N CYS A 148 -11.91 6.23 7.65
CA CYS A 148 -11.16 5.20 8.38
C CYS A 148 -11.03 3.93 7.54
N ILE A 149 -9.88 3.29 7.63
CA ILE A 149 -9.62 1.97 7.04
C ILE A 149 -8.82 1.22 8.10
N GLY A 150 -9.31 0.09 8.58
CA GLY A 150 -8.65 -0.68 9.64
C GLY A 150 -7.25 -1.12 9.21
N THR A 151 -7.20 -2.07 8.28
CA THR A 151 -5.93 -2.52 7.67
C THR A 151 -6.02 -2.46 6.16
N LEU A 152 -4.94 -2.01 5.50
CA LEU A 152 -4.83 -2.03 4.04
C LEU A 152 -3.75 -3.04 3.63
N ASP A 153 -4.16 -4.10 2.95
CA ASP A 153 -3.27 -5.11 2.38
C ASP A 153 -3.32 -5.04 0.86
N ALA A 154 -2.32 -4.41 0.26
CA ALA A 154 -2.18 -4.20 -1.17
C ALA A 154 -0.89 -4.87 -1.69
N ASP A 155 -0.50 -5.99 -1.09
CA ASP A 155 0.69 -6.72 -1.51
C ASP A 155 0.60 -7.13 -2.98
N ARG A 156 1.69 -6.87 -3.71
CA ARG A 156 1.84 -7.20 -5.14
C ARG A 156 0.76 -6.61 -6.04
N ILE A 157 0.01 -5.60 -5.59
CA ILE A 157 -0.90 -4.85 -6.45
C ILE A 157 -0.12 -4.21 -7.60
N ASN A 158 -0.70 -4.17 -8.79
CA ASN A 158 -0.15 -3.49 -9.95
C ASN A 158 -1.08 -2.35 -10.38
N ILE A 159 -0.66 -1.12 -10.17
CA ILE A 159 -1.40 0.10 -10.50
C ILE A 159 -0.70 0.72 -11.71
N LYS A 160 -1.35 0.78 -12.87
CA LYS A 160 -0.72 1.38 -14.06
C LYS A 160 -0.57 2.89 -13.91
N GLY A 161 -1.55 3.55 -13.30
CA GLY A 161 -1.56 4.99 -13.03
C GLY A 161 -0.94 5.32 -11.69
N THR A 162 -1.58 6.26 -10.99
CA THR A 162 -1.12 6.82 -9.72
C THR A 162 -1.72 6.06 -8.54
N LEU A 163 -0.88 5.75 -7.55
CA LEU A 163 -1.36 5.49 -6.20
C LEU A 163 -1.58 6.84 -5.51
N ILE A 164 -2.83 7.20 -5.26
CA ILE A 164 -3.18 8.40 -4.50
C ILE A 164 -3.53 7.95 -3.07
N LEU A 165 -2.70 8.29 -2.09
CA LEU A 165 -2.90 7.95 -0.67
C LEU A 165 -2.72 9.19 0.22
N ARG A 166 -3.77 10.00 0.34
CA ARG A 166 -3.72 11.28 1.06
C ARG A 166 -5.06 11.72 1.64
N GLY A 167 -5.04 12.64 2.60
CA GLY A 167 -6.22 13.25 3.20
C GLY A 167 -7.02 12.30 4.07
N LEU A 168 -6.44 11.21 4.57
CA LEU A 168 -7.18 10.32 5.49
C LEU A 168 -7.50 11.03 6.81
N GLU A 169 -8.77 11.03 7.22
CA GLU A 169 -9.18 11.63 8.51
C GLU A 169 -8.48 10.90 9.66
N GLU A 170 -8.40 9.58 9.58
CA GLU A 170 -7.65 8.71 10.49
C GLU A 170 -6.53 7.97 9.73
N SER A 171 -5.30 8.00 10.27
CA SER A 171 -4.18 7.24 9.72
C SER A 171 -4.46 5.74 9.78
N LEU A 172 -4.04 4.98 8.76
CA LEU A 172 -4.14 3.52 8.74
C LEU A 172 -3.51 2.89 10.00
N GLU A 173 -4.07 1.79 10.51
CA GLU A 173 -3.43 1.05 11.62
C GLU A 173 -2.19 0.32 11.09
N SER A 174 -2.40 -0.48 10.04
CA SER A 174 -1.35 -1.17 9.32
C SER A 174 -1.59 -1.11 7.81
N VAL A 175 -0.50 -0.99 7.07
CA VAL A 175 -0.52 -0.85 5.61
C VAL A 175 0.62 -1.63 4.97
N SER A 176 0.29 -2.43 3.97
CA SER A 176 1.24 -3.25 3.23
C SER A 176 1.10 -3.02 1.72
N PHE A 177 2.21 -2.72 1.07
CA PHE A 177 2.39 -2.62 -0.38
C PHE A 177 3.61 -3.46 -0.79
N ALA A 178 3.86 -4.59 -0.10
CA ALA A 178 5.04 -5.40 -0.36
C ALA A 178 5.01 -5.95 -1.79
N GLY A 179 6.05 -5.69 -2.57
CA GLY A 179 6.14 -6.06 -3.98
C GLY A 179 5.15 -5.35 -4.91
N ALA A 180 4.47 -4.30 -4.45
CA ALA A 180 3.53 -3.54 -5.26
C ALA A 180 4.23 -2.73 -6.36
N ARG A 181 3.46 -2.26 -7.34
CA ARG A 181 3.90 -1.36 -8.40
C ARG A 181 2.89 -0.25 -8.62
N SER A 182 3.35 0.98 -8.79
CA SER A 182 2.55 2.08 -9.33
C SER A 182 3.30 2.87 -10.40
N GLY A 183 2.59 3.55 -11.30
CA GLY A 183 3.19 4.51 -12.24
C GLY A 183 3.76 5.71 -11.48
N SER A 184 2.95 6.28 -10.59
CA SER A 184 3.32 7.39 -9.72
C SER A 184 2.82 7.15 -8.29
N LEU A 185 3.37 7.90 -7.34
CA LEU A 185 2.91 7.95 -5.95
C LEU A 185 2.61 9.41 -5.57
N ASP A 186 1.36 9.67 -5.20
CA ASP A 186 0.84 10.95 -4.72
C ASP A 186 0.25 10.76 -3.31
N ASP A 187 0.96 11.21 -2.30
CA ASP A 187 0.70 10.84 -0.91
C ASP A 187 1.14 11.91 0.09
N ASP A 188 0.62 11.77 1.32
CA ASP A 188 0.97 12.64 2.45
C ASP A 188 1.52 11.86 3.64
N LYS A 189 2.08 12.58 4.62
CA LYS A 189 2.66 11.98 5.83
C LYS A 189 1.63 11.27 6.72
N GLN A 190 0.39 11.76 6.77
CA GLN A 190 -0.65 11.36 7.71
C GLN A 190 -1.27 10.02 7.34
N SER A 191 -1.43 9.77 6.05
CA SER A 191 -2.21 8.65 5.51
C SER A 191 -1.48 7.31 5.65
N TRP A 192 -0.15 7.33 5.66
CA TRP A 192 0.66 6.16 5.99
C TRP A 192 0.61 5.86 7.48
N GLY A 193 0.04 4.71 7.83
CA GLY A 193 -0.16 4.24 9.19
C GLY A 193 1.09 4.08 10.06
N ARG A 194 0.92 3.44 11.22
CA ARG A 194 2.02 3.20 12.17
C ARG A 194 2.89 2.00 11.77
N SER A 195 2.26 0.94 11.26
CA SER A 195 2.94 -0.26 10.77
C SER A 195 2.94 -0.26 9.25
N LEU A 196 4.13 -0.26 8.64
CA LEU A 196 4.31 -0.12 7.20
C LEU A 196 5.15 -1.28 6.65
N ASP A 197 4.69 -1.93 5.59
CA ASP A 197 5.53 -2.79 4.75
C ASP A 197 5.49 -2.30 3.30
N ILE A 198 6.64 -1.85 2.80
CA ILE A 198 6.83 -1.37 1.41
C ILE A 198 8.00 -2.09 0.74
N ASN A 199 8.39 -3.26 1.25
CA ASN A 199 9.52 -3.98 0.69
C ASN A 199 9.21 -4.46 -0.73
N GLY A 200 10.01 -4.04 -1.69
CA GLY A 200 9.78 -4.33 -3.10
C GLY A 200 8.71 -3.44 -3.76
N PHE A 201 8.15 -2.47 -3.04
CA PHE A 201 7.29 -1.46 -3.67
C PHE A 201 8.15 -0.60 -4.62
N VAL A 202 7.68 -0.45 -5.85
CA VAL A 202 8.31 0.40 -6.86
C VAL A 202 7.28 1.35 -7.47
N TYR A 203 7.73 2.57 -7.75
CA TYR A 203 6.97 3.66 -8.35
C TYR A 203 7.89 4.50 -9.23
N GLY A 204 7.37 5.04 -10.33
CA GLY A 204 8.17 5.78 -11.32
C GLY A 204 8.37 7.27 -11.02
N PHE A 205 7.44 7.88 -10.29
CA PHE A 205 7.48 9.32 -10.00
C PHE A 205 6.86 9.62 -8.63
N ILE A 206 7.38 10.65 -7.95
CA ILE A 206 6.83 11.18 -6.69
C ILE A 206 6.82 12.71 -6.72
N ASN A 207 5.88 13.36 -6.05
CA ASN A 207 5.97 14.81 -5.85
C ASN A 207 6.61 15.13 -4.49
N VAL A 208 7.88 15.57 -4.49
CA VAL A 208 8.60 15.95 -3.26
C VAL A 208 8.44 17.41 -2.85
N HIS A 209 7.82 18.25 -3.68
CA HIS A 209 7.52 19.65 -3.37
C HIS A 209 6.06 19.87 -2.92
N ALA A 210 5.30 18.79 -2.78
CA ALA A 210 3.91 18.78 -2.31
C ALA A 210 3.83 18.45 -0.81
N GLU A 211 2.88 17.60 -0.42
CA GLU A 211 2.43 17.33 0.95
C GLU A 211 3.41 16.49 1.81
N MET A 212 4.54 16.04 1.23
CA MET A 212 5.53 15.22 1.93
C MET A 212 6.98 15.60 1.59
N SER A 213 7.62 16.37 2.47
CA SER A 213 9.02 16.77 2.35
C SER A 213 10.00 15.58 2.44
N ILE A 214 11.27 15.82 2.10
CA ILE A 214 12.31 14.79 2.20
C ILE A 214 12.50 14.27 3.63
N GLU A 215 12.39 15.13 4.65
CA GLU A 215 12.41 14.71 6.05
C GLU A 215 11.21 13.80 6.36
N GLY A 216 10.03 14.15 5.85
CA GLY A 216 8.84 13.31 5.94
C GLY A 216 9.03 11.93 5.28
N ARG A 217 9.69 11.89 4.11
CA ARG A 217 10.02 10.63 3.40
C ARG A 217 11.00 9.77 4.20
N LEU A 218 12.00 10.37 4.84
CA LEU A 218 12.94 9.65 5.71
C LEU A 218 12.24 9.08 6.95
N GLU A 219 11.31 9.82 7.54
CA GLU A 219 10.46 9.30 8.63
C GLU A 219 9.58 8.13 8.14
N TRP A 220 8.97 8.27 6.96
CA TRP A 220 8.16 7.22 6.34
C TRP A 220 8.96 5.95 6.08
N LEU A 221 10.16 6.04 5.51
CA LEU A 221 11.06 4.88 5.34
C LEU A 221 11.43 4.21 6.67
N ASN A 222 11.46 4.98 7.78
CA ASN A 222 11.74 4.45 9.10
C ASN A 222 10.52 3.77 9.78
N LYS A 223 9.30 3.99 9.27
CA LYS A 223 8.09 3.28 9.73
C LYS A 223 8.06 1.79 9.35
N GLN A 224 8.99 1.33 8.52
CA GLN A 224 9.03 -0.07 8.07
C GLN A 224 9.03 -1.06 9.24
N SER A 225 7.96 -1.85 9.31
CA SER A 225 7.76 -2.95 10.25
C SER A 225 8.68 -4.09 9.87
N THR A 226 9.67 -4.33 10.72
CA THR A 226 10.72 -5.31 10.46
C THR A 226 10.81 -6.26 11.65
N PRO A 227 10.72 -7.58 11.44
CA PRO A 227 10.94 -8.53 12.51
C PRO A 227 12.37 -8.38 13.04
N VAL A 228 12.57 -8.77 14.29
CA VAL A 228 13.92 -8.84 14.87
C VAL A 228 14.62 -10.03 14.22
N SER A 229 15.78 -9.76 13.60
CA SER A 229 16.64 -10.81 13.07
C SER A 229 17.06 -11.75 14.21
N HIS A 230 16.73 -13.04 14.09
CA HIS A 230 17.12 -14.05 15.06
C HIS A 230 18.64 -14.30 15.06
N GLU A 231 19.34 -14.02 13.95
CA GLU A 231 20.80 -14.21 13.82
C GLU A 231 21.60 -13.05 14.44
N TYR A 232 21.05 -11.82 14.44
CA TYR A 232 21.79 -10.62 14.86
C TYR A 232 21.16 -9.83 16.02
N GLY A 233 19.96 -10.19 16.48
CA GLY A 233 19.27 -9.52 17.60
C GLY A 233 18.91 -8.05 17.34
N VAL A 234 18.92 -7.63 16.07
CA VAL A 234 18.58 -6.27 15.62
C VAL A 234 17.39 -6.31 14.67
N LYS A 235 16.57 -5.25 14.62
CA LYS A 235 15.52 -5.10 13.62
C LYS A 235 16.12 -5.32 12.22
N GLU A 236 15.52 -6.22 11.44
CA GLU A 236 15.92 -6.47 10.07
C GLU A 236 15.88 -5.15 9.29
N PHE A 237 17.00 -4.73 8.69
CA PHE A 237 17.00 -3.54 7.85
C PHE A 237 16.73 -3.94 6.41
N ARG A 238 15.76 -3.29 5.78
CA ARG A 238 15.36 -3.55 4.39
C ARG A 238 15.94 -2.46 3.47
N PRO A 239 16.98 -2.77 2.68
CA PRO A 239 17.68 -1.76 1.89
C PRO A 239 16.90 -1.25 0.67
N GLN A 240 16.03 -2.08 0.09
CA GLN A 240 15.42 -1.79 -1.21
C GLN A 240 14.58 -0.51 -1.21
N PRO A 241 13.68 -0.23 -0.23
CA PRO A 241 12.86 0.99 -0.29
C PRO A 241 13.68 2.28 -0.25
N TRP A 242 14.80 2.27 0.47
CA TRP A 242 15.74 3.40 0.54
C TRP A 242 16.42 3.65 -0.79
N ARG A 243 16.94 2.58 -1.42
CA ARG A 243 17.60 2.67 -2.73
C ARG A 243 16.62 3.06 -3.83
N HIS A 244 15.39 2.55 -3.76
CA HIS A 244 14.34 2.89 -4.71
C HIS A 244 13.99 4.38 -4.65
N LEU A 245 13.73 4.93 -3.46
CA LEU A 245 13.49 6.37 -3.30
C LEU A 245 14.66 7.21 -3.83
N GLN A 246 15.89 6.82 -3.49
CA GLN A 246 17.09 7.50 -3.98
C GLN A 246 17.16 7.52 -5.51
N SER A 247 16.95 6.37 -6.16
CA SER A 247 16.95 6.25 -7.64
C SER A 247 15.92 7.16 -8.27
N VAL A 248 14.68 7.14 -7.77
CA VAL A 248 13.59 7.98 -8.29
C VAL A 248 13.94 9.47 -8.16
N LEU A 249 14.49 9.90 -7.02
CA LEU A 249 14.90 11.30 -6.83
C LEU A 249 16.03 11.70 -7.78
N ASP A 250 17.03 10.85 -7.97
CA ASP A 250 18.13 11.09 -8.91
C ASP A 250 17.62 11.20 -10.35
N GLU A 251 16.76 10.28 -10.78
CA GLU A 251 16.14 10.26 -12.12
C GLU A 251 15.27 11.50 -12.38
N MET A 252 14.62 12.02 -11.33
CA MET A 252 13.84 13.26 -11.38
C MET A 252 14.69 14.55 -11.33
N GLY A 253 15.99 14.45 -11.06
CA GLY A 253 16.89 15.60 -10.91
C GLY A 253 16.92 16.24 -9.52
N HIS A 254 16.31 15.62 -8.51
CA HIS A 254 16.34 16.03 -7.10
C HIS A 254 17.64 15.57 -6.41
N ALA A 255 18.77 16.04 -6.94
CA ALA A 255 20.09 15.51 -6.59
C ALA A 255 20.48 15.76 -5.12
N GLU A 256 20.03 16.86 -4.49
CA GLU A 256 20.35 17.10 -3.07
C GLU A 256 19.52 16.20 -2.15
N GLU A 257 18.24 16.02 -2.45
CA GLU A 257 17.35 15.12 -1.73
C GLU A 257 17.81 13.66 -1.86
N ALA A 258 18.22 13.23 -3.06
CA ALA A 258 18.79 11.90 -3.28
C ALA A 258 20.07 11.66 -2.45
N ARG A 259 20.97 12.67 -2.35
CA ARG A 259 22.14 12.60 -1.47
C ARG A 259 21.74 12.47 0.00
N GLN A 260 20.72 13.20 0.45
CA GLN A 260 20.24 13.10 1.82
C GLN A 260 19.74 11.68 2.14
N VAL A 261 18.96 11.07 1.22
CA VAL A 261 18.53 9.67 1.35
C VAL A 261 19.73 8.73 1.40
N GLY A 262 20.71 8.91 0.52
CA GLY A 262 21.95 8.11 0.49
C GLY A 262 22.76 8.19 1.79
N ILE A 263 22.88 9.39 2.38
CA ILE A 263 23.57 9.59 3.67
C ILE A 263 22.83 8.89 4.81
N GLU A 264 21.51 9.02 4.88
CA GLU A 264 20.70 8.36 5.91
C GLU A 264 20.67 6.84 5.75
N PHE A 265 20.65 6.36 4.50
CA PHE A 265 20.79 4.93 4.19
C PHE A 265 22.08 4.33 4.77
N GLU A 266 23.23 4.99 4.57
CA GLU A 266 24.52 4.56 5.12
C GLU A 266 24.55 4.58 6.66
N LYS A 267 23.95 5.62 7.27
CA LYS A 267 23.77 5.66 8.74
C LYS A 267 22.93 4.48 9.22
N ARG A 268 21.89 4.08 8.48
CA ARG A 268 21.00 2.99 8.84
C ARG A 268 21.64 1.61 8.65
N LEU A 269 22.42 1.40 7.58
CA LEU A 269 23.26 0.21 7.40
C LEU A 269 24.20 -0.01 8.60
N ARG A 270 24.84 1.07 9.05
CA ARG A 270 25.70 1.04 10.24
C ARG A 270 24.93 0.73 11.51
N ALA A 271 23.80 1.38 11.75
CA ALA A 271 22.95 1.13 12.92
C ALA A 271 22.41 -0.31 12.95
N ALA A 272 22.14 -0.91 11.78
CA ALA A 272 21.74 -2.30 11.63
C ALA A 272 22.91 -3.29 11.78
N GLY A 273 24.15 -2.81 12.00
CA GLY A 273 25.33 -3.66 12.17
C GLY A 273 25.73 -4.42 10.90
N LEU A 274 25.30 -3.94 9.72
CA LEU A 274 25.59 -4.52 8.40
C LEU A 274 26.93 -4.06 7.82
N ILE A 275 27.62 -3.15 8.49
CA ILE A 275 28.98 -2.73 8.12
C ILE A 275 30.03 -3.71 8.67
N GLY A 276 31.01 -4.06 7.82
CA GLY A 276 32.16 -4.85 8.24
C GLY A 276 31.86 -6.32 8.51
N GLN A 277 30.88 -6.91 7.83
CA GLN A 277 30.61 -8.36 7.91
C GLN A 277 31.76 -9.15 7.27
N GLY A 278 32.67 -9.66 8.10
CA GLY A 278 33.79 -10.50 7.65
C GLY A 278 33.35 -11.94 7.30
N PRO A 279 34.18 -12.71 6.57
CA PRO A 279 33.86 -14.08 6.17
C PRO A 279 33.49 -15.00 7.36
N LYS A 280 32.46 -15.85 7.21
CA LYS A 280 32.01 -16.80 8.27
C LYS A 280 33.13 -17.75 8.75
N ARG A 281 34.10 -18.05 7.88
CA ARG A 281 35.29 -18.89 8.19
C ARG A 281 36.26 -18.27 9.22
N TRP A 282 36.19 -16.97 9.49
CA TRP A 282 37.06 -16.33 10.47
C TRP A 282 36.60 -16.64 11.89
N ASN A 283 37.55 -16.83 12.81
CA ASN A 283 37.23 -17.00 14.22
C ASN A 283 36.48 -15.77 14.78
N PRO A 284 35.68 -15.93 15.84
CA PRO A 284 34.84 -14.85 16.37
C PRO A 284 35.61 -13.58 16.76
N LEU A 285 36.80 -13.72 17.35
CA LEU A 285 37.63 -12.60 17.79
C LEU A 285 38.11 -11.75 16.62
N ARG A 286 38.63 -12.39 15.56
CA ARG A 286 39.07 -11.70 14.34
C ARG A 286 37.91 -10.99 13.65
N ARG A 287 36.73 -11.61 13.60
CA ARG A 287 35.51 -10.98 13.05
C ARG A 287 35.09 -9.76 13.87
N TRP A 288 35.18 -9.84 15.19
CA TRP A 288 34.87 -8.73 16.07
C TRP A 288 35.80 -7.53 15.84
N PHE A 289 37.12 -7.74 15.83
CA PHE A 289 38.11 -6.69 15.57
C PHE A 289 37.91 -6.05 14.19
N TYR A 290 37.74 -6.88 13.15
CA TYR A 290 37.49 -6.41 11.80
C TYR A 290 36.21 -5.56 11.71
N LYS A 291 35.12 -6.01 12.33
CA LYS A 291 33.85 -5.28 12.37
C LYS A 291 34.03 -3.91 13.04
N LYS A 292 34.75 -3.84 14.17
CA LYS A 292 35.05 -2.58 14.86
C LYS A 292 35.87 -1.62 14.00
N LEU A 293 36.95 -2.10 13.39
CA LEU A 293 37.79 -1.30 12.50
C LEU A 293 36.99 -0.76 11.30
N MET A 294 36.24 -1.64 10.62
CA MET A 294 35.45 -1.23 9.45
C MET A 294 34.32 -0.27 9.80
N THR A 295 33.70 -0.43 10.97
CA THR A 295 32.70 0.53 11.46
C THR A 295 33.33 1.88 11.74
N PHE A 296 34.52 1.92 12.34
CA PHE A 296 35.27 3.17 12.57
C PHE A 296 35.65 3.85 11.24
N LEU A 297 36.21 3.10 10.29
CA LEU A 297 36.56 3.64 8.97
C LEU A 297 35.33 4.15 8.22
N HIS A 298 34.20 3.47 8.33
CA HIS A 298 32.93 3.92 7.75
C HIS A 298 32.45 5.23 8.37
N VAL A 299 32.53 5.40 9.70
CA VAL A 299 32.24 6.69 10.37
C VAL A 299 33.14 7.79 9.83
N MET A 300 34.43 7.52 9.65
CA MET A 300 35.37 8.51 9.11
C MET A 300 35.08 8.86 7.65
N TYR A 301 34.77 7.86 6.82
CA TYR A 301 34.33 8.08 5.44
C TYR A 301 33.07 8.97 5.37
N GLY A 302 32.11 8.74 6.26
CA GLY A 302 30.92 9.59 6.43
C GLY A 302 31.26 11.03 6.80
N PHE A 303 32.14 11.23 7.79
CA PHE A 303 32.55 12.58 8.22
C PHE A 303 33.30 13.35 7.12
N LEU A 304 34.21 12.66 6.43
CA LEU A 304 35.10 13.27 5.44
C LEU A 304 34.42 13.56 4.10
N THR A 305 33.48 12.71 3.67
CA THR A 305 32.95 12.75 2.30
C THR A 305 31.43 12.69 2.23
N GLY A 306 30.72 12.61 3.37
CA GLY A 306 29.30 12.28 3.37
C GLY A 306 29.02 10.93 2.73
N TYR A 307 29.89 9.94 2.93
CA TYR A 307 29.84 8.63 2.26
C TYR A 307 29.91 8.71 0.72
N GLY A 308 30.68 9.66 0.20
CA GLY A 308 30.79 9.93 -1.24
C GLY A 308 29.71 10.89 -1.78
N TYR A 309 28.66 11.17 -1.02
CA TYR A 309 27.59 12.09 -1.45
C TYR A 309 27.94 13.57 -1.28
N ARG A 310 28.92 13.90 -0.43
CA ARG A 310 29.39 15.29 -0.20
C ARG A 310 30.93 15.35 -0.23
N PRO A 311 31.57 15.06 -1.38
CA PRO A 311 33.03 14.94 -1.47
C PRO A 311 33.77 16.24 -1.12
N MET A 312 33.14 17.40 -1.32
CA MET A 312 33.72 18.71 -1.00
C MET A 312 34.00 18.93 0.50
N LEU A 313 33.45 18.10 1.39
CA LEU A 313 33.78 18.15 2.83
C LEU A 313 35.27 17.86 3.08
N LEU A 314 35.94 17.10 2.21
CA LEU A 314 37.37 16.84 2.28
C LEU A 314 38.22 18.12 2.21
N LEU A 315 37.76 19.15 1.50
CA LEU A 315 38.49 20.42 1.41
C LEU A 315 38.67 21.07 2.78
N ARG A 316 37.73 20.88 3.71
CA ARG A 316 37.85 21.39 5.09
C ARG A 316 39.01 20.76 5.85
N SER A 317 39.30 19.48 5.62
CA SER A 317 40.45 18.82 6.25
C SER A 317 41.80 19.34 5.76
N PHE A 318 41.87 19.84 4.52
CA PHE A 318 43.09 20.43 3.99
C PHE A 318 43.35 21.86 4.51
N VAL A 319 42.29 22.64 4.75
CA VAL A 319 42.42 24.04 5.23
C VAL A 319 42.83 24.15 6.71
N VAL A 320 42.53 23.14 7.53
CA VAL A 320 42.91 23.12 8.97
C VAL A 320 44.35 22.60 9.19
N SER A 321 44.99 22.11 8.14
CA SER A 321 46.32 21.47 8.20
C SER A 321 47.46 22.34 7.65
N GLY A 322 47.20 23.62 7.37
CA GLY A 322 48.19 24.62 6.94
C GLY A 322 48.22 25.80 7.90
#